data_AF-A0A936VZX9-F1
#
_entry.id   AF-A0A936VZX9-F1
#
_cell.length_a   1.000
_cell.length_b   1.000
_cell.length_c   1.000
_cell.angle_alpha   90.00
_cell.angle_beta   90.00
_cell.angle_gamma   90.00
#
_symmetry.space_group_name_H-M   'P 1'
#
loop_
_entity.id
_entity.type
_entity.pdbx_description
1 polymer ?
#
loop_
_entity_poly.entity_id
_entity_poly.type
_entity_poly.pdbx_seq_one_letter_code
_entity_poly.pdbx_strand_id
1 'polypeptide(L)' 'MMCSCAGENILLTPVFSNVDTWLWQDGSTAATYTVSGAGLVHVVVNNSCGSAFDTIQVNILPATPPLDLGVDTALCSG' A
#
# COMPACT_ATOMS: atom_id res chain seq x y z
N MET A 1 -4.11 8.49 -1.60
CA MET A 1 -2.84 8.42 -0.83
C MET A 1 -3.03 7.37 0.25
N MET A 2 -2.23 6.31 0.24
CA MET A 2 -2.28 5.26 1.26
C MET A 2 -0.93 5.21 1.97
N CYS A 3 -0.95 5.24 3.30
CA CYS A 3 0.25 5.15 4.14
C CYS A 3 0.36 3.72 4.69
N SER A 4 1.46 3.02 4.41
CA SER A 4 1.83 1.72 5.00
C SER A 4 3.00 1.86 5.97
N CYS A 5 3.13 0.93 6.91
CA CYS A 5 4.32 0.84 7.76
C CYS A 5 5.47 0.11 7.05
N ALA A 6 6.71 0.40 7.43
CA ALA A 6 7.89 -0.28 6.86
C ALA A 6 7.82 -1.81 7.11
N GLY A 7 7.83 -2.59 6.02
CA GLY A 7 7.81 -4.06 6.07
C GLY A 7 6.42 -4.69 5.90
N GLU A 8 5.36 -3.90 5.70
CA GLU A 8 4.02 -4.43 5.42
C GLU A 8 3.74 -4.56 3.92
N ASN A 9 3.00 -5.60 3.56
CA ASN A 9 2.48 -5.80 2.20
C ASN A 9 1.06 -5.25 2.13
N ILE A 10 0.80 -4.31 1.23
CA ILE A 10 -0.55 -3.83 0.91
C ILE A 10 -1.10 -4.67 -0.25
N LEU A 11 -2.29 -5.24 -0.08
CA LEU A 11 -3.05 -5.83 -1.17
C LEU A 11 -3.96 -4.77 -1.80
N LEU A 12 -3.74 -4.45 -3.07
CA LEU A 12 -4.63 -3.60 -3.86
C LEU A 12 -5.70 -4.46 -4.53
N THR A 13 -6.96 -4.08 -4.30
CA THR A 13 -8.15 -4.72 -4.88
C THR A 13 -8.96 -3.66 -5.64
N PRO A 14 -8.68 -3.42 -6.92
CA PRO A 14 -9.43 -2.45 -7.71
C PRO A 14 -10.89 -2.90 -7.88
N VAL A 15 -11.82 -1.96 -7.81
CA VAL A 15 -13.25 -2.23 -7.96
C VAL A 15 -13.71 -1.64 -9.29
N PHE A 16 -13.63 -2.44 -10.35
CA PHE A 16 -14.14 -2.12 -11.67
C PHE A 16 -15.21 -3.14 -12.09
N SER A 17 -16.27 -2.67 -12.75
CA SER A 17 -17.28 -3.55 -13.36
C SER A 17 -16.92 -3.82 -14.82
N ASN A 18 -17.26 -5.02 -15.31
CA ASN A 18 -17.05 -5.44 -16.70
C ASN A 18 -15.60 -5.31 -17.17
N VAL A 19 -14.67 -5.99 -16.50
CA VAL A 19 -13.26 -6.05 -16.91
C VAL A 19 -12.96 -7.39 -17.55
N ASP A 20 -12.42 -7.37 -18.77
CA ASP A 20 -11.95 -8.59 -19.46
C ASP A 20 -10.49 -8.88 -19.12
N THR A 21 -9.65 -7.84 -19.03
CA THR A 21 -8.21 -7.96 -18.81
C THR A 21 -7.67 -6.89 -17.88
N TRP A 22 -6.66 -7.27 -17.09
CA TRP A 22 -5.91 -6.42 -16.18
C TRP A 22 -4.46 -6.38 -16.64
N LEU A 23 -3.80 -5.24 -16.48
CA LEU A 23 -2.36 -5.09 -16.71
C LEU A 23 -1.77 -4.15 -15.66
N TRP A 24 -0.88 -4.68 -14.83
CA TRP A 24 -0.13 -3.92 -13.84
C TRP A 24 1.24 -3.50 -14.39
N GLN A 25 1.89 -2.57 -13.70
CA GLN A 25 3.19 -2.02 -14.09
C GLN A 25 4.33 -3.05 -14.18
N ASP A 26 4.20 -4.20 -13.53
CA ASP A 26 5.16 -5.31 -13.57
C ASP A 26 4.86 -6.33 -14.70
N GLY A 27 3.81 -6.09 -15.48
CA GLY A 27 3.30 -6.99 -16.51
C GLY A 27 2.36 -8.08 -16.00
N SER A 28 2.02 -8.10 -14.71
CA SER A 28 1.05 -9.06 -14.17
C SER A 28 -0.38 -8.71 -14.62
N THR A 29 -1.23 -9.73 -14.69
CA THR A 29 -2.63 -9.61 -15.16
C THR A 29 -3.64 -10.11 -14.13
N ALA A 30 -3.20 -10.26 -12.87
CA ALA A 30 -4.08 -10.66 -11.78
C ALA A 30 -5.08 -9.54 -11.47
N ALA A 31 -6.26 -9.87 -10.93
CA ALA A 31 -7.22 -8.85 -10.49
C ALA A 31 -6.76 -8.09 -9.24
N THR A 32 -5.72 -8.57 -8.55
CA THR A 32 -5.17 -7.98 -7.33
C THR A 32 -3.67 -7.80 -7.45
N TYR A 33 -3.12 -6.81 -6.77
CA TYR A 33 -1.68 -6.52 -6.78
C TYR A 33 -1.13 -6.32 -5.38
N THR A 34 0.01 -6.91 -5.07
CA THR A 34 0.67 -6.75 -3.76
C THR A 34 1.81 -5.75 -3.85
N VAL A 35 1.74 -4.71 -3.02
CA VAL A 35 2.75 -3.66 -2.93
C VAL A 35 3.54 -3.86 -1.63
N SER A 36 4.86 -3.97 -1.73
CA SER A 36 5.77 -4.11 -0.57
C SER A 36 6.69 -2.89 -0.38
N GLY A 37 6.49 -1.83 -1.16
CA GLY A 37 7.39 -0.68 -1.25
C GLY A 37 6.66 0.64 -1.49
N ALA A 38 7.32 1.75 -1.16
CA ALA A 38 6.83 3.07 -1.55
C ALA A 38 7.01 3.25 -3.06
N GLY A 39 6.04 3.88 -3.71
CA GLY A 39 6.10 4.07 -5.15
C GLY A 39 4.75 4.38 -5.79
N LEU A 40 4.78 4.60 -7.09
CA LEU A 40 3.59 4.70 -7.92
C LEU A 40 3.23 3.32 -8.44
N VAL A 41 1.97 2.96 -8.27
CA VAL A 41 1.38 1.72 -8.77
C VAL A 41 0.26 2.11 -9.72
N HIS A 42 0.20 1.49 -10.89
CA HIS A 42 -0.85 1.78 -11.86
C HIS A 42 -1.40 0.49 -12.43
N VAL A 43 -2.69 0.52 -12.76
CA VAL A 43 -3.39 -0.59 -13.40
C VAL A 43 -4.09 -0.08 -14.63
N VAL A 44 -3.99 -0.84 -15.71
CA VAL A 44 -4.78 -0.66 -16.92
C VAL A 44 -5.78 -1.80 -16.98
N VAL A 45 -7.05 -1.46 -17.16
CA VAL A 45 -8.14 -2.41 -17.38
C VAL A 45 -8.68 -2.22 -18.78
N ASN A 46 -9.02 -3.32 -19.43
CA ASN A 46 -9.60 -3.29 -20.77
C ASN A 46 -10.82 -4.20 -20.87
N ASN A 47 -11.82 -3.73 -21.61
CA ASN A 47 -13.00 -4.48 -22.00
C ASN A 47 -13.40 -4.18 -23.45
N SER A 48 -14.52 -4.77 -23.90
CA SER A 48 -15.08 -4.53 -25.23
C SER A 48 -15.37 -3.05 -25.57
N CYS A 49 -15.55 -2.20 -24.56
CA CYS A 49 -15.82 -0.78 -24.74
C CYS A 49 -14.54 0.07 -24.83
N GLY A 50 -13.39 -0.48 -24.42
CA GLY A 50 -12.09 0.19 -24.46
C GLY A 50 -11.26 -0.04 -23.20
N SER A 51 -10.26 0.82 -23.01
CA SER A 51 -9.33 0.74 -21.86
C SER A 51 -9.50 1.92 -20.92
N ALA A 52 -9.36 1.65 -19.62
CA ALA A 52 -9.27 2.65 -18.56
C ALA A 52 -8.02 2.39 -17.71
N PHE A 53 -7.51 3.41 -17.02
CA PHE A 53 -6.37 3.26 -16.15
C PHE A 53 -6.52 4.13 -14.90
N ASP A 54 -5.87 3.73 -13.82
CA ASP A 54 -5.77 4.52 -12.60
C ASP A 54 -4.38 4.38 -12.00
N THR A 55 -3.95 5.38 -11.23
CA THR A 55 -2.62 5.44 -10.58
C THR A 55 -2.76 5.78 -9.12
N ILE A 56 -2.15 4.97 -8.27
CA ILE A 56 -2.14 5.13 -6.82
C ILE A 56 -0.70 5.40 -6.36
N GLN A 57 -0.55 6.43 -5.54
CA GLN A 57 0.69 6.69 -4.81
C GLN A 57 0.66 6.00 -3.45
N VAL A 58 1.64 5.12 -3.24
CA VAL A 58 1.88 4.40 -1.99
C VAL A 58 3.04 5.06 -1.25
N ASN A 59 2.76 5.49 -0.02
CA ASN A 59 3.75 6.08 0.87
C ASN A 59 4.04 5.09 2.00
N ILE A 60 5.31 4.90 2.35
CA ILE A 60 5.71 4.14 3.53
C ILE A 60 6.08 5.13 4.64
N LEU A 61 5.42 5.00 5.79
CA LEU A 61 5.79 5.69 7.01
C LEU A 61 7.02 4.99 7.62
N PRO A 62 8.00 5.77 8.10
CA PRO A 62 9.13 5.20 8.83
C PRO A 62 8.63 4.46 10.07
N ALA A 63 9.33 3.40 10.46
CA ALA A 63 9.06 2.70 11.70
C ALA A 63 9.11 3.70 12.87
N THR A 64 8.10 3.65 13.75
CA THR A 64 8.10 4.46 14.97
C THR A 64 9.32 4.08 15.81
N PRO A 65 10.15 5.05 16.22
CA PRO A 65 11.25 4.75 17.13
C PRO A 65 10.69 4.15 18.43
N PRO A 66 11.40 3.22 19.06
CA PRO A 66 10.98 2.67 20.36
C PRO A 66 10.86 3.83 21.36
N LEU A 67 9.69 3.92 22.01
CA LEU A 67 9.45 4.90 23.07
C LEU A 67 10.23 4.46 24.31
N ASP A 68 11.33 5.15 24.60
CA ASP A 68 12.09 5.01 25.83
C ASP A 68 11.69 6.13 26.79
N LEU A 69 10.84 5.82 27.76
CA LEU A 69 10.43 6.76 28.82
C LEU A 69 11.52 6.89 29.91
N GLY A 70 12.66 6.22 29.75
CA GLY A 70 13.66 6.07 30.79
C GLY A 70 13.20 5.13 31.90
N VAL A 71 14.06 4.96 32.90
CA VAL A 71 13.74 4.19 34.10
C VAL A 71 12.75 4.94 34.99
N ASP A 72 11.70 4.25 35.42
CA ASP A 72 10.73 4.79 36.36
C ASP A 72 11.43 5.27 37.64
N THR A 73 11.25 6.55 37.99
CA THR A 73 11.78 7.09 39.23
C THR A 73 10.74 6.90 40.34
N ALA A 74 10.94 5.89 41.20
CA ALA A 74 10.16 5.74 42.42
C ALA A 74 10.62 6.78 43.46
N LEU A 75 9.94 7.93 43.51
CA LEU A 75 10.09 8.91 44.59
C LEU A 75 9.42 8.37 45.85
N CYS A 76 10.17 7.70 46.73
CA CYS A 76 9.75 7.41 48.09
C CYS A 76 10.85 7.73 49.10
N SER A 77 10.63 8.78 49.89
CA SER A 77 11.22 9.00 51.21
C SER A 77 10.28 9.96 51.94
N GLY A 78 9.16 9.40 52.42
CA GLY A 78 8.30 10.03 53.42
C GLY A 78 8.78 9.65 54.81
#